data_AF-A0A4S4B2L6-F1
#
_entry.id   AF-A0A4S4B2L6-F1
#
_cell.length_a   1.000
_cell.length_b   1.000
_cell.length_c   1.000
_cell.angle_alpha   90.00
_cell.angle_beta   90.00
_cell.angle_gamma   90.00
#
_symmetry.space_group_name_H-M   'P 1'
#
loop_
_entity.id
_entity.type
_entity.pdbx_description
1 polymer ?
#
loop_
_entity_poly.entity_id
_entity_poly.type
_entity_poly.pdbx_seq_one_letter_code
_entity_poly.pdbx_strand_id
1 'polypeptide(L)'
;MIELTPAQRRDLRARAHHLNPVAAIAGNGLTDAVLAEIERALQAHELIKVRVYGTERDIREALMSQLCAALQAAPVQHIGNILVVWRERREEAPAANATAPRRGRAARPSTAKSAGAFAATARRAALKQAAEQKRTRTTSRPGAPRPYTPRKK
;
A
#
# COMPACT_ATOMS: atom_id res chain seq x y z
N MET A 1 -34.27 5.22 -16.37
CA MET A 1 -33.88 4.26 -15.32
C MET A 1 -33.14 3.12 -16.02
N ILE A 2 -32.03 2.65 -15.47
CA ILE A 2 -31.30 1.52 -16.09
C ILE A 2 -31.93 0.23 -15.57
N GLU A 3 -32.48 -0.56 -16.48
CA GLU A 3 -33.07 -1.87 -16.17
C GLU A 3 -31.96 -2.93 -16.12
N LEU A 4 -31.87 -3.64 -15.00
CA LEU A 4 -30.88 -4.68 -14.77
C LEU A 4 -31.49 -6.06 -14.97
N THR A 5 -30.79 -6.93 -15.70
CA THR A 5 -31.19 -8.33 -15.80
C THR A 5 -31.07 -9.03 -14.44
N PRO A 6 -31.88 -10.07 -14.17
CA PRO A 6 -31.81 -10.82 -12.91
C PRO A 6 -30.41 -11.39 -12.59
N ALA A 7 -29.68 -11.81 -13.64
CA ALA A 7 -28.30 -12.29 -13.52
C ALA A 7 -27.37 -11.17 -13.03
N GLN A 8 -27.35 -10.02 -13.73
CA GLN A 8 -26.54 -8.87 -13.34
C GLN A 8 -26.88 -8.37 -11.94
N ARG A 9 -28.16 -8.37 -11.56
CA ARG A 9 -28.59 -7.96 -10.22
C ARG A 9 -28.03 -8.88 -9.14
N ARG A 10 -27.92 -10.19 -9.39
CA ARG A 10 -27.30 -11.15 -8.46
C ARG A 10 -25.80 -10.89 -8.30
N ASP A 11 -25.09 -10.66 -9.41
CA ASP A 11 -23.65 -10.35 -9.39
C ASP A 11 -23.36 -9.02 -8.67
N LEU A 12 -24.18 -8.00 -8.91
CA LEU A 12 -24.09 -6.70 -8.24
C LEU A 12 -24.36 -6.82 -6.73
N ARG A 13 -25.31 -7.66 -6.30
CA ARG A 13 -25.51 -7.93 -4.87
C ARG A 13 -24.29 -8.57 -4.23
N ALA A 14 -23.74 -9.60 -4.86
CA ALA A 14 -22.53 -10.28 -4.37
C ALA A 14 -21.38 -9.28 -4.18
N ARG A 15 -21.13 -8.42 -5.17
CA ARG A 15 -20.14 -7.34 -5.09
C ARG A 15 -20.48 -6.32 -4.01
N ALA A 16 -21.75 -5.94 -3.87
CA ALA A 16 -22.18 -4.96 -2.89
C ALA A 16 -21.90 -5.44 -1.46
N HIS A 17 -22.14 -6.71 -1.12
CA HIS A 17 -22.04 -7.19 0.27
C HIS A 17 -20.73 -6.81 0.99
N HIS A 18 -19.59 -6.82 0.29
CA HIS A 18 -18.28 -6.48 0.85
C HIS A 18 -17.97 -4.97 0.93
N LEU A 19 -18.76 -4.13 0.28
CA LEU A 19 -18.54 -2.68 0.26
C LEU A 19 -19.06 -2.01 1.54
N ASN A 20 -18.39 -0.94 1.95
CA ASN A 20 -18.88 -0.06 3.00
C ASN A 20 -19.75 1.05 2.40
N PRO A 21 -20.73 1.57 3.16
CA PRO A 21 -21.51 2.73 2.71
C PRO A 21 -20.60 3.96 2.58
N VAL A 22 -20.63 4.58 1.40
CA VAL A 22 -19.78 5.74 1.05
C VAL A 22 -20.47 7.06 1.34
N ALA A 23 -21.79 7.11 1.17
CA ALA A 23 -22.61 8.29 1.43
C ALA A 23 -23.71 7.95 2.44
N ALA A 24 -24.08 8.94 3.24
CA ALA A 24 -25.21 8.82 4.15
C ALA A 24 -26.17 10.00 4.04
N ILE A 25 -27.45 9.69 4.02
CA ILE A 25 -28.57 10.65 4.01
C ILE A 25 -29.07 10.76 5.44
N ALA A 26 -28.94 11.95 6.03
CA ALA A 26 -29.46 12.26 7.37
C ALA A 26 -30.88 12.84 7.30
N GLY A 27 -31.41 13.28 8.45
CA GLY A 27 -32.79 13.78 8.59
C GLY A 27 -33.17 14.98 7.70
N ASN A 28 -32.19 15.67 7.10
CA ASN A 28 -32.44 16.76 6.16
C ASN A 28 -32.86 16.27 4.75
N GLY A 29 -32.90 14.95 4.53
CA GLY A 29 -33.34 14.36 3.26
C GLY A 29 -32.31 14.50 2.13
N LEU A 30 -32.81 14.47 0.90
CA LEU A 30 -31.99 14.57 -0.32
C LEU A 30 -31.65 16.04 -0.58
N THR A 31 -30.47 16.48 -0.14
CA THR A 31 -29.95 17.82 -0.46
C THR A 31 -29.06 17.76 -1.70
N ASP A 32 -28.89 18.89 -2.38
CA ASP A 32 -28.03 18.99 -3.57
C ASP A 32 -26.58 18.61 -3.27
N ALA A 33 -26.09 18.93 -2.06
CA ALA A 33 -24.76 18.53 -1.61
C ALA A 33 -24.60 17.00 -1.52
N VAL A 34 -25.63 16.31 -1.02
CA VAL A 34 -25.66 14.85 -0.93
C VAL A 34 -25.79 14.23 -2.32
N LEU A 35 -26.61 14.82 -3.20
CA LEU A 35 -26.76 14.37 -4.58
C LEU A 35 -25.44 14.46 -5.34
N ALA A 36 -24.72 15.57 -5.21
CA ALA A 36 -23.40 15.77 -5.81
C ALA A 36 -22.33 14.81 -5.25
N GLU A 37 -22.38 14.50 -3.94
CA GLU A 37 -21.48 13.49 -3.34
C GLU A 37 -21.76 12.09 -3.88
N ILE A 38 -23.04 11.73 -3.98
CA ILE A 38 -23.46 10.44 -4.52
C ILE A 38 -23.08 10.33 -6.00
N GLU A 39 -23.19 11.41 -6.76
CA GLU A 39 -22.73 11.46 -8.15
C GLU A 39 -21.22 11.19 -8.25
N ARG A 40 -20.40 11.88 -7.46
CA ARG A 40 -18.95 11.65 -7.39
C ARG A 40 -18.61 10.21 -7.02
N ALA A 41 -19.32 9.65 -6.04
CA ALA A 41 -19.12 8.28 -5.59
C ALA A 41 -19.50 7.27 -6.68
N LEU A 42 -20.60 7.50 -7.43
CA LEU A 42 -21.00 6.68 -8.57
C LEU A 42 -19.98 6.73 -9.71
N GLN A 43 -19.36 7.90 -9.97
CA GLN A 43 -18.30 8.03 -10.97
C GLN A 43 -17.04 7.24 -10.58
N ALA A 44 -16.68 7.22 -9.29
CA ALA A 44 -15.48 6.54 -8.81
C ALA A 44 -15.66 5.01 -8.71
N HIS A 45 -16.77 4.56 -8.15
CA HIS A 45 -16.95 3.16 -7.70
C HIS A 45 -17.97 2.37 -8.50
N GLU A 46 -18.78 3.01 -9.35
CA GLU A 46 -19.86 2.42 -10.17
C GLU A 46 -21.01 1.78 -9.37
N LEU A 47 -20.68 1.07 -8.28
CA LEU A 47 -21.57 0.43 -7.33
C LEU A 47 -21.35 1.05 -5.95
N ILE A 48 -22.40 1.62 -5.37
CA ILE A 48 -22.33 2.26 -4.06
C ILE A 48 -23.42 1.76 -3.12
N LYS A 49 -23.10 1.82 -1.84
CA LYS A 49 -24.05 1.70 -0.74
C LYS A 49 -24.30 3.08 -0.15
N VAL A 50 -25.57 3.44 -0.04
CA VAL A 50 -26.01 4.69 0.60
C VAL A 50 -26.77 4.33 1.87
N ARG A 51 -26.36 4.88 3.00
CA ARG A 51 -27.07 4.69 4.28
C ARG A 51 -28.09 5.81 4.48
N VAL A 52 -29.30 5.48 4.88
CA VAL A 52 -30.38 6.44 5.10
C VAL A 52 -30.80 6.41 6.57
N TYR A 53 -30.74 7.54 7.28
CA TYR A 53 -31.10 7.62 8.69
C TYR A 53 -32.53 8.14 8.88
N GLY A 54 -33.28 7.52 9.80
CA GLY A 54 -34.51 8.10 10.34
C GLY A 54 -35.68 8.24 9.37
N THR A 55 -35.76 7.39 8.34
CA THR A 55 -36.81 7.47 7.32
C THR A 55 -37.59 6.17 7.21
N GLU A 56 -38.92 6.27 7.13
CA GLU A 56 -39.85 5.14 6.93
C GLU A 56 -39.64 4.43 5.59
N ARG A 57 -40.16 3.19 5.48
CA ARG A 57 -39.96 2.32 4.29
C ARG A 57 -40.41 3.00 3.00
N ASP A 58 -41.56 3.64 3.00
CA ASP A 58 -42.17 4.25 1.80
C ASP A 58 -41.39 5.46 1.30
N ILE A 59 -40.95 6.33 2.23
CA ILE A 59 -40.12 7.48 1.88
C ILE A 59 -38.77 7.01 1.35
N ARG A 60 -38.22 5.89 1.85
CA ARG A 60 -36.95 5.34 1.35
C ARG A 60 -37.07 4.83 -0.09
N GLU A 61 -38.18 4.21 -0.46
CA GLU A 61 -38.46 3.81 -1.84
C GLU A 61 -38.64 5.04 -2.74
N ALA A 62 -39.35 6.07 -2.27
CA ALA A 62 -39.48 7.33 -2.98
C ALA A 62 -38.13 8.02 -3.21
N LEU A 63 -37.28 8.11 -2.18
CA LEU A 63 -35.92 8.64 -2.28
C LEU A 63 -35.08 7.84 -3.27
N MET A 64 -35.14 6.52 -3.22
CA MET A 64 -34.43 5.66 -4.15
C MET A 64 -34.88 5.90 -5.59
N SER A 65 -36.18 6.03 -5.82
CA SER A 65 -36.74 6.36 -7.15
C SER A 65 -36.30 7.74 -7.64
N GLN A 66 -36.40 8.77 -6.80
CA GLN A 66 -35.93 10.13 -7.10
C GLN A 66 -34.45 10.17 -7.45
N LEU A 67 -33.63 9.46 -6.67
CA LEU A 67 -32.19 9.39 -6.85
C LEU A 67 -31.81 8.66 -8.15
N CYS A 68 -32.50 7.54 -8.45
CA CYS A 68 -32.34 6.83 -9.71
C CYS A 68 -32.79 7.68 -10.91
N ALA A 69 -33.84 8.50 -10.76
CA ALA A 69 -34.31 9.41 -11.80
C ALA A 69 -33.31 10.54 -12.05
N ALA A 70 -32.80 11.18 -10.99
CA ALA A 70 -31.85 12.29 -11.09
C ALA A 70 -30.49 11.86 -11.65
N LEU A 71 -29.97 10.72 -11.19
CA LEU A 71 -28.61 10.28 -11.51
C LEU A 71 -28.55 9.22 -12.62
N GLN A 72 -29.71 8.90 -13.21
CA GLN A 72 -29.87 7.88 -14.25
C GLN A 72 -29.26 6.53 -13.83
N ALA A 73 -29.47 6.16 -12.56
CA ALA A 73 -28.88 4.98 -11.96
C ALA A 73 -29.87 3.80 -11.90
N ALA A 74 -29.34 2.60 -11.66
CA ALA A 74 -30.07 1.36 -11.49
C ALA A 74 -30.26 1.01 -10.00
N PRO A 75 -31.51 0.73 -9.56
CA PRO A 75 -31.78 0.17 -8.25
C PRO A 75 -31.40 -1.33 -8.18
N VAL A 76 -30.43 -1.72 -7.36
CA VAL A 76 -30.04 -3.14 -7.22
C VAL A 76 -30.82 -3.83 -6.10
N GLN A 77 -30.75 -3.26 -4.90
CA GLN A 77 -31.37 -3.83 -3.70
C GLN A 77 -31.58 -2.76 -2.62
N HIS A 78 -32.60 -2.98 -1.81
CA HIS A 78 -32.87 -2.26 -0.57
C HIS A 78 -32.67 -3.23 0.60
N ILE A 79 -31.83 -2.87 1.56
CA ILE A 79 -31.50 -3.69 2.74
C ILE A 79 -31.73 -2.81 3.97
N GLY A 80 -32.95 -2.80 4.48
CA GLY A 80 -33.29 -1.95 5.62
C GLY A 80 -32.92 -0.51 5.33
N ASN A 81 -32.05 0.08 6.15
CA ASN A 81 -31.58 1.46 5.98
C ASN A 81 -30.45 1.65 4.95
N ILE A 82 -30.04 0.61 4.24
CA ILE A 82 -29.01 0.68 3.20
C ILE A 82 -29.65 0.52 1.82
N LEU A 83 -29.31 1.43 0.92
CA LEU A 83 -29.69 1.42 -0.48
C LEU A 83 -28.49 1.05 -1.33
N VAL A 84 -28.66 0.09 -2.24
CA VAL A 84 -27.63 -0.30 -3.20
C VAL A 84 -28.00 0.25 -4.57
N VAL A 85 -27.14 1.13 -5.09
CA VAL A 85 -27.34 1.83 -6.36
C VAL A 85 -26.14 1.56 -7.25
N TRP A 86 -26.41 1.30 -8.53
CA TRP A 86 -25.38 1.05 -9.53
C TRP A 86 -25.56 1.95 -10.74
N ARG A 87 -24.46 2.40 -11.34
CA ARG A 87 -24.45 3.11 -12.62
C ARG A 87 -23.28 2.63 -13.45
N GLU A 88 -23.52 2.39 -14.74
CA GLU A 88 -22.44 2.15 -15.70
C GLU A 88 -21.58 3.41 -15.83
N ARG A 89 -20.26 3.26 -15.80
CA ARG A 89 -19.34 4.37 -16.02
C ARG A 89 -19.54 4.86 -17.44
N ARG A 90 -19.86 6.15 -17.62
CA ARG A 90 -19.70 6.80 -18.93
C ARG A 90 -18.20 6.78 -19.23
N GLU A 91 -17.81 5.96 -20.20
CA GLU A 91 -16.44 5.85 -20.68
C GLU A 91 -16.03 7.20 -21.30
N GLU A 92 -15.46 8.07 -20.48
CA GLU A 92 -14.41 8.95 -20.97
C GLU A 92 -13.11 8.15 -20.83
N ALA A 93 -12.40 8.06 -21.95
CA ALA A 93 -11.28 7.18 -22.25
C ALA A 93 -10.36 6.86 -21.05
N PRO A 94 -9.79 5.63 -20.99
CA PRO A 94 -9.03 5.17 -19.85
C PRO A 94 -7.82 6.08 -19.64
N ALA A 95 -7.89 6.95 -18.63
CA ALA A 95 -6.67 7.44 -18.00
C ALA A 95 -6.02 6.21 -17.35
N ALA A 96 -5.10 5.63 -18.10
CA ALA A 96 -4.16 4.63 -17.66
C ALA A 96 -3.60 5.01 -16.29
N ASN A 97 -4.14 4.42 -15.23
CA ASN A 97 -3.49 4.38 -13.94
C ASN A 97 -3.60 2.98 -13.38
N ALA A 98 -2.65 2.16 -13.84
CA ALA A 98 -1.93 1.17 -13.07
C ALA A 98 -2.47 0.93 -11.64
N THR A 99 -3.09 -0.22 -11.44
CA THR A 99 -2.74 -1.08 -10.29
C THR A 99 -2.90 -2.53 -10.74
N ALA A 100 -1.93 -2.96 -11.55
CA ALA A 100 -1.41 -4.32 -11.47
C ALA A 100 -1.08 -4.64 -10.00
N PRO A 101 -1.16 -5.91 -9.56
CA PRO A 101 -1.15 -6.26 -8.14
C PRO A 101 0.02 -5.60 -7.42
N ARG A 102 -0.26 -4.98 -6.27
CA ARG A 102 0.73 -4.44 -5.34
C ARG A 102 1.79 -5.51 -5.04
N ARG A 103 2.86 -5.52 -5.83
CA ARG A 103 4.12 -6.20 -5.53
C ARG A 103 4.80 -5.36 -4.46
N GLY A 104 4.34 -5.54 -3.22
CA GLY A 104 4.64 -4.65 -2.11
C GLY A 104 4.66 -5.34 -0.76
N ARG A 105 5.04 -6.62 -0.69
CA ARG A 105 5.77 -7.09 0.49
C ARG A 105 7.23 -6.80 0.21
N ALA A 106 7.63 -5.54 0.46
CA ALA A 106 9.03 -5.20 0.56
C ALA A 106 9.62 -6.08 1.67
N ALA A 107 10.36 -7.10 1.28
CA ALA A 107 11.32 -7.72 2.17
C ALA A 107 12.22 -6.58 2.65
N ARG A 108 12.18 -6.28 3.94
CA ARG A 108 13.22 -5.48 4.58
C ARG A 108 14.55 -6.16 4.22
N PRO A 109 15.53 -5.51 3.57
CA PRO A 109 16.89 -6.01 3.65
C PRO A 109 17.29 -5.82 5.11
N SER A 110 17.31 -6.92 5.88
CA SER A 110 17.96 -6.90 7.19
C SER A 110 19.44 -6.63 6.95
N THR A 111 19.82 -5.38 7.11
CA THR A 111 21.20 -4.92 7.22
C THR A 111 21.74 -5.44 8.54
N ALA A 112 22.16 -6.72 8.59
CA ALA A 112 22.94 -7.25 9.71
C ALA A 112 23.56 -8.64 9.42
N LYS A 113 24.28 -8.84 8.31
CA LYS A 113 25.30 -9.90 8.25
C LYS A 113 26.38 -9.71 7.18
N SER A 114 27.13 -8.61 7.24
CA SER A 114 28.41 -8.55 6.50
C SER A 114 29.49 -7.69 7.17
N ALA A 115 29.40 -7.46 8.49
CA ALA A 115 30.53 -6.91 9.26
C ALA A 115 31.69 -7.93 9.42
N GLY A 116 31.42 -9.24 9.25
CA GLY A 116 32.45 -10.29 9.36
C GLY A 116 33.27 -10.54 8.08
N ALA A 117 32.73 -10.23 6.90
CA ALA A 117 33.38 -10.52 5.63
C ALA A 117 34.50 -9.51 5.30
N PHE A 118 34.35 -8.24 5.70
CA PHE A 118 35.38 -7.22 5.50
C PHE A 118 36.57 -7.38 6.48
N ALA A 119 36.33 -7.86 7.70
CA ALA A 119 37.39 -8.06 8.71
C ALA A 119 38.31 -9.27 8.40
N ALA A 120 37.81 -10.27 7.67
CA ALA A 120 38.57 -11.48 7.32
C ALA A 120 39.65 -11.20 6.25
N THR A 121 39.38 -10.30 5.30
CA THR A 121 40.32 -9.95 4.22
C THR A 121 41.52 -9.15 4.76
N ALA A 122 41.30 -8.26 5.73
CA ALA A 122 42.38 -7.47 6.33
C ALA A 122 43.36 -8.31 7.16
N ARG A 123 42.87 -9.30 7.94
CA ARG A 123 43.75 -10.19 8.74
C ARG A 123 44.64 -11.09 7.88
N ARG A 124 44.17 -11.53 6.70
CA ARG A 124 44.96 -12.37 5.78
C ARG A 124 46.11 -11.61 5.12
N ALA A 125 45.94 -10.33 4.82
CA ALA A 125 47.00 -9.50 4.24
C ALA A 125 48.14 -9.21 5.24
N ALA A 126 47.82 -8.96 6.51
CA ALA A 126 48.81 -8.66 7.55
C ALA A 126 49.73 -9.85 7.89
N LEU A 127 49.19 -11.08 7.93
CA LEU A 127 50.00 -12.29 8.17
C LEU A 127 50.97 -12.58 7.02
N LYS A 128 50.61 -12.26 5.77
CA LYS A 128 51.51 -12.38 4.60
C LYS A 128 52.70 -11.44 4.71
N GLN A 129 52.49 -10.18 5.13
CA GLN A 129 53.58 -9.22 5.28
C GLN A 129 54.50 -9.54 6.48
N ALA A 130 53.95 -10.09 7.57
CA ALA A 130 54.74 -10.50 8.74
C ALA A 130 55.60 -11.76 8.47
N ALA A 131 55.18 -12.65 7.56
CA ALA A 131 55.96 -13.80 7.15
C ALA A 131 57.13 -13.43 6.21
N GLU A 132 56.95 -12.42 5.35
CA GLU A 132 57.97 -11.95 4.42
C GLU A 132 59.13 -11.22 5.14
N GLN A 133 58.81 -10.40 6.15
CA GLN A 133 59.81 -9.65 6.94
C GLN A 133 60.66 -10.54 7.87
N LYS A 134 60.17 -11.75 8.22
CA LYS A 134 60.93 -12.72 9.01
C LYS A 134 61.92 -13.54 8.17
N ARG A 135 61.71 -13.61 6.85
CA ARG A 135 62.63 -14.29 5.91
C ARG A 135 63.83 -13.43 5.52
N THR A 136 63.73 -12.10 5.62
CA THR A 136 64.80 -11.16 5.28
C THR A 136 65.68 -10.72 6.47
N ARG A 137 65.38 -11.16 7.70
CA ARG A 137 66.15 -10.83 8.92
C ARG A 137 67.24 -11.84 9.31
N THR A 138 67.45 -12.89 8.52
CA THR A 138 68.41 -13.98 8.85
C THR A 138 69.74 -13.87 8.10
N THR A 139 70.03 -12.74 7.45
CA THR A 139 71.31 -12.52 6.75
C THR A 139 71.87 -11.12 7.03
N SER A 140 72.48 -10.93 8.20
CA SER A 140 73.67 -10.06 8.39
C SER A 140 73.98 -9.87 9.87
N ARG A 141 75.02 -10.56 10.35
CA ARG A 141 75.76 -10.13 11.54
C ARG A 141 77.25 -10.40 11.31
N PRO A 142 78.02 -9.34 11.08
CA PRO A 142 79.24 -9.11 11.83
C PRO A 142 79.18 -7.68 12.40
N GLY A 143 79.53 -7.38 13.64
CA GLY A 143 80.74 -7.76 14.36
C GLY A 143 81.37 -6.44 14.83
N ALA A 144 81.66 -6.33 16.12
CA ALA A 144 82.76 -5.53 16.70
C ALA A 144 82.53 -5.38 18.22
N PRO A 145 83.52 -5.74 19.07
CA PRO A 145 83.42 -5.56 20.52
C PRO A 145 84.17 -4.32 21.03
N ARG A 146 83.65 -3.76 22.14
CA ARG A 146 84.38 -3.04 23.23
C ARG A 146 84.96 -1.64 22.86
N PRO A 147 85.27 -0.74 23.83
CA PRO A 147 85.68 -1.03 25.21
C PRO A 147 85.05 -0.21 26.36
N TYR A 148 85.34 -0.75 27.55
CA TYR A 148 85.04 -0.28 28.89
C TYR A 148 85.84 0.98 29.27
N THR A 149 85.20 1.93 29.96
CA THR A 149 85.87 3.03 30.65
C THR A 149 85.58 2.99 32.15
N PRO A 150 86.60 3.20 33.01
CA PRO A 150 86.49 3.05 34.45
C PRO A 150 85.93 4.32 35.11
N ARG A 151 85.11 4.16 36.16
CA ARG A 151 84.59 5.28 36.94
C ARG A 151 85.25 5.31 38.32
N LYS A 152 86.06 6.36 38.55
CA LYS A 152 86.65 6.73 39.85
C LYS A 152 85.55 7.08 40.86
N LYS A 153 85.57 6.46 42.03
CA LYS A 153 85.85 7.08 43.34
C LYS A 153 86.15 5.99 44.36
#